data_AF-A0A3E4V113-F1
#
_entry.id   AF-A0A3E4V113-F1
#
_cell.length_a   1.000
_cell.length_b   1.000
_cell.length_c   1.000
_cell.angle_alpha   90.00
_cell.angle_beta   90.00
_cell.angle_gamma   90.00
#
_symmetry.space_group_name_H-M   'P 1'
#
loop_
_entity.id
_entity.type
_entity.pdbx_description
1 polymer ?
#
loop_
_entity_poly.entity_id
_entity_poly.type
_entity_poly.pdbx_seq_one_letter_code
_entity_poly.pdbx_strand_id
1 'polypeptide(L)' 'MTIKEEYEMFSDIWKFYRKYREIRADNEYWQDLIKDADKIYKKYQTKLCKRLLLEILDEFERRFKNENVL' A
#
# COMPACT_ATOMS: atom_id res chain seq x y z
N MET A 1 2.79 -17.53 -10.33
CA MET A 1 3.91 -16.57 -10.39
C MET A 1 5.20 -17.37 -10.36
N THR A 2 6.21 -16.95 -11.10
CA THR A 2 7.59 -17.42 -10.98
C THR A 2 8.27 -16.77 -9.76
N ILE A 3 9.42 -17.30 -9.32
CA ILE A 3 10.23 -16.68 -8.25
C ILE A 3 10.58 -15.22 -8.59
N LYS A 4 10.86 -14.92 -9.86
CA LYS A 4 11.14 -13.56 -10.32
C LYS A 4 9.93 -12.64 -10.13
N GLU A 5 8.73 -13.09 -10.53
CA GLU A 5 7.50 -12.32 -10.38
C GLU A 5 7.12 -12.12 -8.90
N GLU A 6 7.36 -13.13 -8.05
CA GLU A 6 7.20 -13.01 -6.59
C GLU A 6 8.13 -11.94 -6.01
N TYR A 7 9.42 -11.99 -6.37
CA TYR A 7 10.39 -10.98 -5.96
C TYR A 7 9.97 -9.57 -6.39
N GLU A 8 9.54 -9.41 -7.64
CA GLU A 8 9.06 -8.14 -8.16
C GLU A 8 7.82 -7.65 -7.39
N MET A 9 6.87 -8.53 -7.09
CA MET A 9 5.67 -8.21 -6.30
C MET A 9 6.04 -7.68 -4.92
N PHE A 10 6.91 -8.39 -4.18
CA PHE A 10 7.36 -7.94 -2.87
C PHE A 10 8.16 -6.63 -2.95
N SER A 11 8.99 -6.46 -3.99
CA SER A 11 9.74 -5.22 -4.22
C SER A 11 8.83 -4.03 -4.46
N ASP A 12 7.79 -4.19 -5.28
CA ASP A 12 6.84 -3.11 -5.58
C ASP A 12 5.97 -2.77 -4.36
N ILE A 13 5.53 -3.77 -3.58
CA ILE A 13 4.85 -3.56 -2.30
C ILE A 13 5.75 -2.81 -1.30
N TRP A 14 7.04 -3.16 -1.21
CA TRP A 14 7.99 -2.46 -0.35
C TRP A 14 8.19 -1.00 -0.77
N LYS A 15 8.34 -0.74 -2.07
CA LYS A 15 8.45 0.64 -2.60
C LYS A 15 7.19 1.44 -2.30
N PHE A 16 6.01 0.83 -2.44
CA PHE A 16 4.72 1.42 -2.08
C PHE A 16 4.67 1.80 -0.60
N TYR A 17 4.94 0.84 0.30
CA TYR A 17 4.99 1.10 1.73
C TYR A 17 5.94 2.27 2.05
N ARG A 18 7.16 2.23 1.50
CA ARG A 18 8.17 3.28 1.73
C ARG A 18 7.73 4.64 1.20
N LYS A 19 7.02 4.71 0.06
CA LYS A 19 6.53 5.97 -0.53
C LYS A 19 5.53 6.67 0.38
N TYR A 20 4.67 5.91 1.06
CA TYR A 20 3.54 6.44 1.82
C TYR A 20 3.71 6.35 3.34
N ARG A 21 4.83 5.81 3.85
CA ARG A 21 5.06 5.62 5.30
C ARG A 21 4.98 6.90 6.14
N GLU A 22 5.24 8.06 5.55
CA GLU A 22 5.02 9.36 6.17
C GLU A 22 3.60 9.80 5.84
N ILE A 23 2.71 9.71 6.83
CA ILE A 23 1.28 9.92 6.65
C ILE A 23 0.98 11.40 6.61
N ARG A 24 0.12 11.81 5.66
CA ARG A 24 -0.32 13.20 5.52
C ARG A 24 -1.84 13.28 5.63
N ALA A 25 -2.33 14.39 6.16
CA ALA A 25 -3.75 14.63 6.38
C ALA A 25 -4.50 15.16 5.14
N ASP A 26 -3.84 15.31 4.00
CA ASP A 26 -4.43 15.84 2.79
C ASP A 26 -5.14 14.76 1.94
N ASN A 27 -6.23 15.14 1.28
CA ASN A 27 -7.02 14.23 0.44
C ASN A 27 -6.23 13.69 -0.77
N GLU A 28 -5.27 14.47 -1.29
CA GLU A 28 -4.46 14.09 -2.45
C GLU A 28 -3.58 12.86 -2.11
N TYR A 29 -2.97 12.86 -0.92
CA TYR A 29 -2.22 11.71 -0.38
C TYR A 29 -3.06 10.43 -0.38
N TRP A 30 -4.29 10.48 0.15
CA TRP A 30 -5.15 9.30 0.24
C TRP A 30 -5.63 8.81 -1.13
N GLN A 31 -5.94 9.73 -2.04
CA GLN A 31 -6.32 9.39 -3.42
C GLN A 31 -5.16 8.71 -4.15
N ASP A 32 -3.94 9.27 -4.04
CA ASP A 32 -2.75 8.69 -4.65
C ASP A 32 -2.39 7.34 -4.05
N LEU A 33 -2.50 7.19 -2.73
CA LEU A 33 -2.28 5.92 -2.01
C LEU A 33 -3.16 4.81 -2.59
N ILE A 34 -4.47 5.05 -2.68
CA ILE A 34 -5.43 4.07 -3.20
C ILE A 34 -5.16 3.78 -4.68
N LYS A 35 -4.87 4.80 -5.48
CA LYS A 35 -4.58 4.66 -6.91
C LYS A 35 -3.33 3.82 -7.16
N ASP A 36 -2.27 4.00 -6.38
CA ASP A 36 -1.04 3.23 -6.54
C ASP A 36 -1.18 1.80 -6.00
N ALA A 37 -1.93 1.58 -4.92
CA ALA A 37 -2.28 0.23 -4.46
C ALA A 37 -3.06 -0.54 -5.55
N ASP A 38 -4.05 0.09 -6.19
CA ASP A 38 -4.82 -0.52 -7.28
C ASP A 38 -3.95 -0.87 -8.49
N LYS A 39 -2.98 -0.01 -8.87
CA LYS A 39 -2.01 -0.33 -9.93
C LYS A 39 -1.18 -1.58 -9.62
N ILE A 40 -0.69 -1.70 -8.39
CA ILE A 40 0.10 -2.88 -7.96
C ILE A 40 -0.78 -4.12 -7.99
N TYR A 41 -2.01 -4.05 -7.46
CA TYR A 41 -2.94 -5.16 -7.52
C TYR A 41 -3.26 -5.58 -8.97
N LYS A 42 -3.50 -4.62 -9.87
CA LYS A 42 -3.74 -4.90 -11.30
C LYS A 42 -2.55 -5.54 -12.01
N LYS A 43 -1.31 -5.28 -11.56
CA LYS A 43 -0.10 -5.90 -12.12
C LYS A 43 0.03 -7.39 -11.76
N TYR A 44 -0.31 -7.77 -10.53
CA TYR A 44 -0.05 -9.13 -10.01
C TYR A 44 -1.30 -10.00 -9.84
N GLN A 45 -2.44 -9.40 -9.48
CA GLN A 45 -3.77 -10.01 -9.34
C GLN A 45 -3.81 -11.30 -8.48
N THR A 46 -2.93 -11.41 -7.49
CA THR A 46 -2.90 -12.56 -6.56
C THR A 46 -3.61 -12.25 -5.25
N LYS A 47 -4.16 -13.29 -4.61
CA LYS A 47 -4.78 -13.18 -3.28
C LYS A 47 -3.80 -12.66 -2.23
N LEU A 48 -2.52 -13.05 -2.33
CA LEU A 48 -1.47 -12.57 -1.43
C LEU A 48 -1.19 -11.08 -1.62
N CYS A 49 -0.99 -10.62 -2.86
CA CYS A 49 -0.80 -9.21 -3.19
C CYS A 49 -1.94 -8.36 -2.62
N LYS A 50 -3.19 -8.75 -2.87
CA LYS A 50 -4.37 -8.06 -2.36
C LYS A 50 -4.35 -7.93 -0.83
N ARG A 51 -4.08 -9.04 -0.12
CA ARG A 51 -4.06 -9.05 1.35
C ARG A 51 -2.97 -8.14 1.92
N LEU A 52 -1.77 -8.18 1.37
CA LEU A 52 -0.66 -7.35 1.82
C LEU A 52 -0.93 -5.85 1.58
N LEU A 53 -1.50 -5.49 0.42
CA LEU A 53 -1.87 -4.11 0.15
C LEU A 53 -2.95 -3.62 1.12
N LEU A 54 -4.00 -4.42 1.38
CA LEU A 54 -5.05 -4.06 2.34
C LEU A 54 -4.49 -3.86 3.76
N GLU A 55 -3.63 -4.77 4.23
CA GLU A 55 -3.02 -4.65 5.56
C GLU A 55 -2.19 -3.36 5.70
N ILE A 56 -1.47 -2.96 4.64
CA ILE A 56 -0.71 -1.70 4.63
C ILE A 56 -1.64 -0.49 4.66
N LEU A 57 -2.74 -0.52 3.89
CA LEU A 57 -3.73 0.56 3.90
C LEU A 57 -4.36 0.71 5.28
N ASP A 58 -4.75 -0.40 5.92
CA ASP A 58 -5.33 -0.41 7.25
C ASP A 58 -4.34 0.12 8.31
N GLU A 59 -3.05 -0.26 8.21
CA GLU A 59 -2.01 0.27 9.10
C GLU A 59 -1.81 1.78 8.94
N PHE A 60 -1.84 2.30 7.71
CA PHE A 60 -1.75 3.74 7.48
C PHE A 60 -2.99 4.48 7.98
N GLU A 61 -4.20 3.92 7.80
CA GLU A 61 -5.42 4.49 8.38
C GLU A 61 -5.37 4.50 9.91
N ARG A 62 -4.91 3.40 10.54
CA ARG A 62 -4.74 3.29 11.99
C ARG A 62 -3.77 4.34 12.53
N ARG A 63 -2.60 4.49 11.90
CA ARG A 63 -1.60 5.49 12.27
C ARG A 63 -2.13 6.92 12.10
N PHE A 64 -2.82 7.20 10.99
CA PHE A 64 -3.48 8.49 10.78
C PHE A 64 -4.47 8.80 11.90
N LYS A 65 -5.32 7.85 12.28
CA LYS A 65 -6.25 8.01 13.39
C LYS A 65 -5.52 8.25 14.70
N ASN A 66 -4.49 7.46 15.02
CA ASN A 66 -3.75 7.60 16.27
C ASN A 66 -2.98 8.94 16.39
N GLU A 67 -2.45 9.48 15.29
CA GLU A 67 -1.76 10.78 15.27
C GLU A 67 -2.73 11.98 15.33
N ASN A 68 -4.00 11.78 14.98
CA ASN A 68 -5.03 12.82 14.93
C ASN A 68 -6.15 12.66 15.99
N VAL A 69 -5.99 11.71 16.92
CA VAL A 69 -6.79 11.66 18.16
C VAL A 69 -6.12 12.63 19.14
N LEU A 70 -6.78 13.79 19.32
CA LEU A 70 -6.53 14.78 20.37
C LEU A 70 -6.54 14.16 21.77
#